data_AF-A0A821B6B8-F1
#
_entry.id   AF-A0A821B6B8-F1
#
_cell.length_a   1.000
_cell.length_b   1.000
_cell.length_c   1.000
_cell.angle_alpha   90.00
_cell.angle_beta   90.00
_cell.angle_gamma   90.00
#
_symmetry.space_group_name_H-M   'P 1'
#
loop_
_entity.id
_entity.type
_entity.pdbx_description
1 polymer ?
#
loop_
_entity_poly.entity_id
_entity_poly.type
_entity_poly.pdbx_seq_one_letter_code
_entity_poly.pdbx_strand_id
1 'polypeptide(L)'
;MVWGGVSSQGKTAFRFVAPGTKVNSNYYINKILKPFLAQDVPRLFPKRRKVKWFFHQDSAPKWMPASPDAAPMDYSIWGYLKQQLNKTHIDCLDEL
;
A
#
# COMPACT_ATOMS: atom_id res chain seq x y z
N MET A 1 -10.13 6.15 1.96
CA MET A 1 -8.66 6.03 2.09
C MET A 1 -8.24 4.69 1.52
N VAL A 2 -7.06 4.59 0.91
CA VAL A 2 -6.57 3.34 0.33
C VAL A 2 -5.18 3.01 0.88
N TRP A 3 -4.92 1.73 1.11
CA TRP A 3 -3.59 1.21 1.39
C TRP A 3 -3.13 0.35 0.20
N GLY A 4 -1.88 0.51 -0.20
CA GLY A 4 -1.25 -0.27 -1.25
C GLY A 4 0.27 -0.20 -1.13
N GLY A 5 0.95 -1.09 -1.83
CA GLY A 5 2.40 -1.16 -1.84
C GLY A 5 2.91 -1.75 -3.14
N VAL A 6 4.16 -1.45 -3.46
CA VAL A 6 4.86 -1.95 -4.64
C VAL A 6 6.19 -2.54 -4.25
N SER A 7 6.67 -3.48 -5.08
CA SER A 7 7.98 -4.09 -4.97
C SER A 7 8.50 -4.39 -6.38
N SER A 8 9.76 -4.80 -6.49
CA SER A 8 10.31 -5.28 -7.77
C SER A 8 9.60 -6.52 -8.33
N GLN A 9 8.84 -7.26 -7.49
CA GLN A 9 8.06 -8.42 -7.91
C GLN A 9 6.61 -8.05 -8.30
N GLY A 10 6.23 -6.78 -8.16
CA GLY A 10 4.90 -6.27 -8.47
C GLY A 10 4.23 -5.60 -7.28
N LYS A 11 2.92 -5.35 -7.43
CA LYS A 11 2.06 -4.62 -6.50
C LYS A 11 1.30 -5.54 -5.54
N THR A 12 0.99 -5.03 -4.35
CA THR A 12 0.03 -5.63 -3.42
C THR A 12 -1.40 -5.39 -3.91
N ALA A 13 -2.38 -6.11 -3.34
CA ALA A 13 -3.77 -5.74 -3.50
C ALA A 13 -4.07 -4.39 -2.80
N PHE A 14 -4.85 -3.54 -3.45
CA PHE A 14 -5.37 -2.34 -2.79
C PHE A 14 -6.37 -2.74 -1.71
N ARG A 15 -6.27 -2.05 -0.56
CA ARG A 15 -7.16 -2.24 0.58
C ARG A 15 -7.84 -0.91 0.86
N PHE A 16 -9.09 -0.83 0.44
CA PHE A 16 -9.91 0.33 0.68
C PHE A 16 -10.39 0.35 2.13
N VAL A 17 -10.33 1.52 2.73
CA VAL A 17 -10.84 1.81 4.06
C VAL A 17 -12.10 2.62 3.90
N ALA A 18 -13.20 2.11 4.46
CA ALA A 18 -14.51 2.72 4.37
C ALA A 18 -14.49 4.16 4.93
N PRO A 19 -15.22 5.10 4.31
CA PRO A 19 -15.34 6.47 4.79
C PRO A 19 -15.74 6.53 6.27
N GLY A 20 -15.16 7.49 7.02
CA GLY A 20 -15.42 7.65 8.46
C GLY A 20 -14.74 6.62 9.38
N THR A 21 -14.07 5.60 8.85
CA THR A 21 -13.36 4.61 9.68
C THR A 21 -12.11 5.22 10.32
N LYS A 22 -12.03 5.18 11.65
CA LYS A 22 -10.82 5.55 12.39
C LYS A 22 -9.78 4.42 12.31
N VAL A 23 -8.70 4.65 11.58
CA VAL A 23 -7.59 3.69 11.50
C VAL A 23 -6.70 3.82 12.73
N ASN A 24 -6.86 2.88 13.65
CA ASN A 24 -5.98 2.69 14.80
C ASN A 24 -5.07 1.46 14.59
N SER A 25 -4.20 1.17 15.55
CA SER A 25 -3.27 0.05 15.48
C SER A 25 -3.97 -1.30 15.30
N ASN A 26 -5.08 -1.54 16.00
CA ASN A 26 -5.83 -2.80 15.90
C ASN A 26 -6.46 -2.97 14.50
N TYR A 27 -7.01 -1.89 13.94
CA TYR A 27 -7.52 -1.88 12.58
C TYR A 27 -6.39 -2.16 11.59
N TYR A 28 -5.27 -1.43 11.70
CA TYR A 28 -4.14 -1.56 10.78
C TYR A 28 -3.56 -2.97 10.80
N ILE A 29 -3.33 -3.55 11.98
CA ILE A 29 -2.81 -4.92 12.11
C ILE A 29 -3.77 -5.93 11.47
N ASN A 30 -5.06 -5.87 11.83
CA ASN A 30 -5.99 -6.93 11.44
C ASN A 30 -6.53 -6.80 10.02
N LYS A 31 -6.79 -5.58 9.56
CA LYS A 31 -7.42 -5.33 8.26
C LYS A 31 -6.40 -5.04 7.15
N ILE A 32 -5.19 -4.61 7.50
CA ILE A 32 -4.14 -4.29 6.52
C ILE A 32 -2.97 -5.30 6.58
N LEU A 33 -2.25 -5.36 7.70
CA LEU A 33 -1.00 -6.13 7.78
C LEU A 33 -1.22 -7.65 7.70
N LYS A 34 -2.19 -8.20 8.43
CA LYS A 34 -2.48 -9.64 8.41
C LYS A 34 -2.82 -10.14 6.99
N PRO A 35 -3.76 -9.53 6.25
CA PRO A 35 -4.02 -9.92 4.87
C PRO A 35 -2.81 -9.72 3.94
N PHE A 36 -2.03 -8.65 4.12
CA PHE A 36 -0.81 -8.42 3.33
C PHE A 36 0.19 -9.56 3.50
N LEU A 37 0.49 -9.94 4.74
CA LEU A 37 1.42 -11.02 5.06
C LEU A 37 0.91 -12.39 4.61
N ALA A 38 -0.39 -12.64 4.71
CA ALA A 38 -0.99 -13.92 4.36
C ALA A 38 -1.16 -14.13 2.85
N GLN A 39 -1.47 -13.06 2.10
CA GLN A 39 -1.89 -13.17 0.69
C GLN A 39 -0.85 -12.58 -0.28
N ASP A 40 -0.37 -11.36 -0.02
CA ASP A 40 0.51 -10.67 -0.95
C ASP A 40 1.95 -11.16 -0.85
N VAL A 41 2.47 -11.36 0.36
CA VAL A 41 3.87 -11.78 0.55
C VAL A 41 4.17 -13.13 -0.11
N PRO A 42 3.37 -14.21 0.08
CA PRO A 42 3.66 -15.48 -0.58
C PRO A 42 3.51 -15.43 -2.11
N ARG A 43 2.61 -14.56 -2.60
CA ARG A 43 2.39 -14.32 -4.04
C ARG A 43 3.55 -13.57 -4.69
N LEU A 44 4.04 -12.52 -4.04
CA LEU A 44 5.14 -11.69 -4.54
C LEU A 44 6.52 -12.34 -4.32
N PHE A 45 6.69 -13.08 -3.22
CA PHE A 45 7.96 -13.69 -2.82
C PHE A 45 7.76 -15.19 -2.54
N PRO A 46 7.49 -16.00 -3.57
CA PRO A 46 7.27 -17.43 -3.40
C PRO A 46 8.54 -18.13 -2.88
N LYS A 47 8.36 -19.07 -1.96
CA LYS A 47 9.45 -19.81 -1.25
C LYS A 47 10.51 -20.44 -2.16
N ARG A 48 10.20 -20.69 -3.43
CA ARG A 48 11.14 -21.23 -4.43
C ARG A 48 12.29 -20.26 -4.75
N ARG A 49 12.09 -18.95 -4.55
CA ARG A 49 13.14 -17.93 -4.65
C ARG A 49 13.53 -17.52 -3.22
N LYS A 50 14.77 -17.81 -2.80
CA LYS A 50 15.32 -17.31 -1.52
C LYS A 50 15.57 -15.80 -1.62
N VAL A 51 14.51 -15.01 -1.63
CA VAL A 51 14.57 -13.55 -1.67
C VAL A 51 14.26 -13.03 -0.28
N LYS A 52 15.24 -12.36 0.33
CA LYS A 52 15.00 -11.56 1.53
C LYS A 52 14.26 -10.29 1.09
N TRP A 53 13.09 -10.07 1.66
CA TRP A 53 12.31 -8.87 1.43
C TRP A 53 12.25 -8.03 2.70
N PHE A 54 12.06 -6.72 2.53
CA PHE A 54 11.93 -5.77 3.61
C PHE A 54 10.59 -5.04 3.44
N PHE A 55 9.89 -4.85 4.56
CA PHE A 55 8.71 -4.01 4.57
C PHE A 55 9.11 -2.59 4.96
N HIS A 56 8.75 -1.64 4.11
CA HIS A 56 8.99 -0.22 4.31
C HIS A 56 7.64 0.50 4.38
N GLN A 57 7.46 1.35 5.38
CA GLN A 57 6.31 2.24 5.55
C GLN A 57 6.79 3.50 6.27
N ASP A 58 6.07 4.61 6.07
CA ASP A 58 6.40 5.88 6.71
C ASP A 58 6.28 5.82 8.24
N SER A 59 6.98 6.74 8.89
CA SER A 59 7.06 6.86 10.35
C SER A 59 7.55 5.59 11.07
N ALA A 60 8.16 4.65 10.36
CA ALA A 60 8.95 3.60 10.98
C ALA A 60 10.14 4.23 11.72
N PRO A 61 10.54 3.74 12.92
CA PRO A 61 11.60 4.35 13.72
C PRO A 61 12.96 4.53 13.04
N LYS A 62 13.20 3.83 11.93
CA LYS A 62 14.44 3.88 11.14
C LYS A 62 14.32 4.72 9.86
N TRP A 63 13.21 5.44 9.67
CA TRP A 63 12.95 6.27 8.49
C TRP A 63 13.02 7.76 8.82
N MET A 64 13.36 8.56 7.82
CA MET A 64 13.41 10.01 7.95
C MET A 64 11.98 10.57 8.04
N PRO A 65 11.67 11.40 9.04
CA PRO A 65 10.36 12.04 9.11
C PRO A 65 10.19 13.08 7.99
N ALA A 66 8.97 13.21 7.48
CA ALA A 66 8.59 14.23 6.49
C ALA A 66 9.38 14.19 5.16
N SER A 67 9.76 12.99 4.70
CA SER A 67 10.47 12.78 3.43
C SER A 67 9.63 12.01 2.40
N PRO A 68 8.54 12.59 1.86
CA PRO A 68 7.73 11.93 0.84
C PRO A 68 8.48 11.75 -0.50
N ASP A 69 9.51 12.55 -0.74
CA ASP A 69 10.42 12.45 -1.87
C ASP A 69 11.29 11.18 -1.83
N ALA A 70 11.58 10.67 -0.62
CA ALA A 70 12.32 9.43 -0.42
C ALA A 70 11.42 8.17 -0.44
N ALA A 71 10.10 8.34 -0.36
CA ALA A 71 9.12 7.25 -0.37
C ALA A 71 8.60 7.01 -1.80
N PRO A 72 8.90 5.87 -2.46
CA PRO A 72 8.50 5.64 -3.85
C PRO A 72 6.98 5.74 -4.08
N MET A 73 6.20 5.38 -3.06
CA MET A 73 4.74 5.48 -3.10
C MET A 73 4.29 6.94 -3.23
N ASP A 74 4.85 7.84 -2.44
CA ASP A 74 4.47 9.27 -2.43
C ASP A 74 5.16 10.06 -3.55
N TYR A 75 6.44 9.81 -3.80
CA TYR A 75 7.21 10.49 -4.85
C TYR A 75 6.60 10.28 -6.25
N SER A 76 6.05 9.09 -6.53
CA SER A 76 5.63 8.74 -7.90
C SER A 76 4.31 7.99 -7.99
N ILE A 77 4.14 6.88 -7.27
CA ILE A 77 3.04 5.93 -7.55
C ILE A 77 1.67 6.55 -7.28
N TRP A 78 1.47 7.21 -6.14
CA TRP A 78 0.20 7.85 -5.83
C TRP A 78 -0.11 9.03 -6.75
N GLY A 79 0.90 9.83 -7.10
CA GLY A 79 0.76 10.92 -8.07
C GLY A 79 0.31 10.41 -9.44
N TYR A 80 0.94 9.34 -9.92
CA TYR A 80 0.57 8.69 -11.18
C TYR A 80 -0.84 8.13 -11.15
N LEU A 81 -1.21 7.38 -10.09
CA LEU A 81 -2.55 6.81 -9.95
C LEU A 81 -3.61 7.91 -9.92
N LYS A 82 -3.38 8.98 -9.15
CA LYS A 82 -4.28 10.13 -9.09
C LYS A 82 -4.45 10.79 -10.46
N GLN A 83 -3.37 10.91 -11.24
CA GLN A 83 -3.46 11.45 -12.60
C GLN A 83 -4.33 10.57 -13.51
N GLN A 84 -4.23 9.25 -13.41
CA GLN A 84 -5.08 8.35 -14.21
C GLN A 84 -6.55 8.43 -13.77
N LEU A 85 -6.81 8.43 -12.46
CA LEU A 85 -8.16 8.55 -11.92
C LEU A 85 -8.82 9.87 -12.30
N ASN A 86 -8.06 10.97 -12.36
CA ASN A 86 -8.59 12.27 -12.77
C ASN A 86 -8.99 12.33 -14.26
N LYS A 87 -8.56 11.38 -15.08
CA LYS A 87 -8.98 11.28 -16.49
C LYS A 87 -10.27 10.48 -16.67
N THR A 88 -10.65 9.71 -15.65
CA THR A 88 -11.87 8.91 -15.63
C THR A 88 -12.94 9.64 -14.84
N HIS A 89 -14.17 9.66 -15.35
CA HIS A 89 -15.31 10.07 -14.54
C HIS A 89 -15.64 8.94 -13.57
N ILE A 90 -15.66 9.23 -12.28
CA ILE A 90 -15.96 8.26 -11.22
C ILE A 90 -17.07 8.86 -10.37
N ASP A 91 -18.25 8.26 -10.41
CA ASP A 91 -19.45 8.76 -9.75
C ASP A 91 -19.59 8.18 -8.33
N CYS A 92 -19.09 6.96 -8.10
CA CYS A 92 -19.18 6.30 -6.81
C CYS A 92 -17.92 5.51 -6.45
N LEU A 93 -17.79 5.18 -5.16
CA LEU A 93 -16.61 4.47 -4.64
C LEU A 93 -16.55 3.00 -5.11
N ASP A 94 -17.67 2.44 -5.57
CA ASP A 94 -17.74 1.07 -6.08
C ASP A 94 -17.15 0.93 -7.50
N GLU A 95 -16.90 2.06 -8.18
CA GLU A 95 -16.24 2.11 -9.50
C GLU A 95 -14.70 2.09 -9.40
N LEU A 96 -14.13 2.15 -8.19
CA LEU A 96 -12.69 2.13 -7.88
C LEU A 96 -12.17 0.73 -7.53
#